data_AF-A0A8I6Z532-F1
#
_entry.id   AF-A0A8I6Z532-F1
#
_cell.length_a   1.000
_cell.length_b   1.000
_cell.length_c   1.000
_cell.angle_alpha   90.00
_cell.angle_beta   90.00
_cell.angle_gamma   90.00
#
_symmetry.space_group_name_H-M   'P 1'
#
loop_
_entity.id
_entity.type
_entity.pdbx_description
1 polymer ?
#
loop_
_entity_poly.entity_id
_entity_poly.type
_entity_poly.pdbx_seq_one_letter_code
_entity_poly.pdbx_strand_id
1 'polypeptide(L)'
;MVASITGTRAVVSADEVSELLHTSLALCPGDFSVHLHYPEDFLIIFAFREVEDRLAGDHFISGPGFPLSLRPWCKIAHAGSSRLD
;
A
#
# COMPACT_ATOMS: atom_id res chain seq x y z
N MET A 1 5.42 3.87 -2.03
CA MET A 1 4.84 2.51 -2.21
C MET A 1 3.34 2.62 -2.48
N VAL A 2 2.68 1.53 -2.85
CA VAL A 2 1.21 1.45 -2.94
C VAL A 2 0.68 0.30 -2.11
N ALA A 3 -0.40 0.56 -1.39
CA ALA A 3 -1.22 -0.44 -0.75
C ALA A 3 -2.47 -0.69 -1.60
N SER A 4 -2.76 -1.96 -1.83
CA SER A 4 -3.97 -2.40 -2.53
C SER A 4 -4.69 -3.41 -1.66
N ILE A 5 -6.03 -3.32 -1.61
CA ILE A 5 -6.83 -4.29 -0.88
C ILE A 5 -6.99 -5.52 -1.77
N THR A 6 -6.40 -6.63 -1.34
CA THR A 6 -6.48 -7.91 -2.04
C THR A 6 -7.60 -8.74 -1.42
N GLY A 7 -8.83 -8.66 -1.92
CA GLY A 7 -9.95 -9.45 -1.40
C GLY A 7 -11.33 -8.89 -1.73
N THR A 8 -12.34 -9.22 -0.91
CA THR A 8 -13.65 -8.59 -0.94
C THR A 8 -13.50 -7.12 -0.58
N ARG A 9 -13.83 -6.24 -1.54
CA ARG A 9 -13.68 -4.78 -1.46
C ARG A 9 -14.59 -4.19 -0.38
N ALA A 10 -14.16 -4.29 0.87
CA ALA A 10 -14.71 -3.50 1.95
C ALA A 10 -14.38 -2.02 1.69
N VAL A 11 -15.29 -1.12 2.07
CA VAL A 11 -15.05 0.32 2.02
C VAL A 11 -14.11 0.66 3.17
N VAL A 12 -12.80 0.57 2.91
CA VAL A 12 -11.76 0.86 3.91
C VAL A 12 -11.33 2.32 3.78
N SER A 13 -11.17 2.99 4.90
CA SER A 13 -10.71 4.39 4.94
C SER A 13 -9.18 4.48 5.01
N ALA A 14 -8.61 5.62 4.62
CA ALA A 14 -7.15 5.85 4.77
C ALA A 14 -6.69 5.75 6.24
N ASP A 15 -7.57 6.10 7.18
CA ASP A 15 -7.35 6.00 8.62
C ASP A 15 -7.14 4.55 9.07
N GLU A 16 -8.06 3.65 8.67
CA GLU A 16 -7.94 2.21 8.97
C GLU A 16 -6.68 1.59 8.36
N VAL A 17 -6.31 2.00 7.14
CA VAL A 17 -5.04 1.59 6.52
C VAL A 17 -3.86 2.10 7.34
N SER A 18 -3.90 3.34 7.83
CA SER A 18 -2.86 3.91 8.68
C SER A 18 -2.71 3.13 9.99
N GLU A 19 -3.80 2.87 10.70
CA GLU A 19 -3.81 2.08 11.93
C GLU A 19 -3.26 0.67 11.72
N LEU A 20 -3.63 0.04 10.61
CA LEU A 20 -3.14 -1.29 10.25
C LEU A 20 -1.63 -1.27 9.98
N LEU A 21 -1.11 -0.25 9.30
CA LEU A 21 0.32 -0.07 9.05
C LEU A 21 1.09 0.23 10.35
N HIS A 22 0.54 1.05 11.24
CA HIS A 22 1.13 1.30 12.56
C HIS A 22 1.26 0.00 13.36
N THR A 23 0.19 -0.80 13.39
CA THR A 23 0.16 -2.05 14.16
C THR A 23 1.02 -3.14 13.53
N SER A 24 0.95 -3.30 12.21
CA SER A 24 1.60 -4.42 11.50
C SER A 24 3.07 -4.18 11.19
N LEU A 25 3.46 -2.92 10.93
CA LEU A 25 4.82 -2.55 10.53
C LEU A 25 5.58 -1.80 11.63
N ALA A 26 4.98 -1.63 12.82
CA ALA A 26 5.53 -0.90 13.95
C ALA A 26 6.07 0.49 13.57
N LEU A 27 5.29 1.23 12.77
CA LEU A 27 5.63 2.56 12.28
C LEU A 27 5.07 3.63 13.22
N CYS A 28 5.76 4.76 13.37
CA CYS A 28 5.26 5.88 14.16
C CYS A 28 4.38 6.82 13.32
N PRO A 29 3.42 7.53 13.94
CA PRO A 29 2.70 8.61 13.28
C PRO A 29 3.71 9.68 12.81
N GLY A 30 3.76 9.93 11.50
CA GLY A 30 4.70 10.84 10.85
C GLY A 30 5.81 10.17 10.04
N ASP A 31 6.04 8.86 10.19
CA ASP A 31 6.99 8.12 9.33
C ASP A 31 6.44 7.91 7.92
N PHE A 32 5.12 8.01 7.75
CA PHE A 32 4.44 7.86 6.48
C PHE A 32 3.12 8.63 6.45
N SER A 33 2.62 8.83 5.23
CA SER A 33 1.30 9.39 4.93
C SER A 33 0.56 8.47 3.98
N VAL A 34 -0.72 8.20 4.27
CA VAL A 34 -1.62 7.42 3.43
C VAL A 34 -2.53 8.36 2.66
N HIS A 35 -2.56 8.23 1.34
CA HIS A 35 -3.45 8.98 0.47
C HIS A 35 -4.36 8.03 -0.31
N LEU A 36 -5.64 8.36 -0.39
CA LEU A 36 -6.58 7.64 -1.25
C LEU A 36 -6.24 7.90 -2.72
N HIS A 37 -6.07 6.83 -3.49
CA HIS A 37 -5.81 6.88 -4.93
C HIS A 37 -6.92 6.15 -5.69
N TYR A 38 -7.72 6.91 -6.46
CA TYR A 38 -8.81 6.36 -7.26
C TYR A 38 -8.27 5.45 -8.39
N PRO A 39 -8.93 4.33 -8.75
CA PRO A 39 -10.27 3.91 -8.31
C PRO A 39 -10.37 3.21 -6.95
N GLU A 40 -9.33 2.54 -6.46
CA GLU A 40 -9.42 1.75 -5.21
C GLU A 40 -8.06 1.28 -4.66
N ASP A 41 -7.02 2.11 -4.83
CA ASP A 41 -5.70 1.90 -4.25
C ASP A 41 -5.37 2.99 -3.21
N PHE A 42 -4.38 2.74 -2.35
CA PHE A 42 -3.87 3.72 -1.40
C PHE A 42 -2.39 3.99 -1.70
N LEU A 43 -2.04 5.24 -1.86
CA LEU A 43 -0.65 5.66 -2.01
C LEU A 43 -0.04 5.86 -0.62
N ILE A 44 1.08 5.19 -0.36
CA ILE A 44 1.83 5.35 0.89
C ILE A 44 3.15 6.04 0.58
N ILE A 45 3.31 7.21 1.16
CA ILE A 45 4.50 8.05 1.04
C ILE A 45 5.24 7.96 2.38
N PHE A 46 6.46 7.43 2.37
CA PHE A 46 7.31 7.39 3.56
C PHE A 46 8.11 8.68 3.67
N ALA A 47 8.27 9.18 4.90
CA ALA A 47 9.12 10.32 5.20
C ALA A 47 10.61 9.97 5.12
N PHE A 48 10.96 8.71 5.42
CA PHE A 48 12.32 8.22 5.48
C PHE A 48 12.55 7.07 4.52
N ARG A 49 13.69 7.12 3.81
CA ARG A 49 14.09 6.08 2.87
C ARG A 49 14.45 4.76 3.58
N GLU A 50 14.92 4.81 4.83
CA GLU A 50 15.20 3.60 5.61
C GLU A 50 13.94 2.77 5.87
N VAL A 51 12.80 3.43 6.06
CA VAL A 51 11.51 2.78 6.24
C VAL A 51 11.04 2.17 4.92
N GLU A 52 11.21 2.90 3.82
CA GLU A 52 10.92 2.41 2.47
C GLU A 52 11.79 1.20 2.10
N ASP A 53 13.10 1.24 2.39
CA ASP A 53 14.05 0.17 2.07
C ASP A 53 13.74 -1.11 2.86
N ARG A 54 13.38 -0.97 4.15
CA ARG A 54 12.89 -2.08 4.97
C ARG A 54 11.63 -2.73 4.41
N LEU A 55 10.82 -1.97 3.69
CA LEU A 55 9.56 -2.38 3.08
C LEU A 55 9.67 -2.59 1.57
N ALA A 56 10.86 -2.59 0.99
CA ALA A 56 11.06 -2.58 -0.46
C ALA A 56 10.59 -3.86 -1.19
N GLY A 57 10.06 -4.86 -0.46
CA GLY A 57 9.47 -6.07 -1.01
C GLY A 57 7.94 -6.00 -1.16
N ASP A 58 7.36 -7.08 -1.70
CA ASP A 58 5.93 -7.33 -1.59
C ASP A 58 5.62 -7.80 -0.16
N HIS A 59 4.81 -7.03 0.55
CA HIS A 59 4.36 -7.35 1.90
C HIS A 59 2.85 -7.58 1.91
N PHE A 60 2.43 -8.72 2.43
CA PHE A 60 1.02 -9.03 2.63
C PHE A 60 0.66 -8.86 4.09
N ILE A 61 -0.20 -7.90 4.37
CA ILE A 61 -0.71 -7.60 5.71
C ILE A 61 -2.13 -8.13 5.82
N SER A 62 -2.36 -9.02 6.77
CA SER A 62 -3.73 -9.49 7.07
C SER A 62 -4.35 -8.59 8.13
N GLY A 63 -5.26 -7.71 7.71
CA GLY A 63 -6.03 -6.87 8.61
C GLY A 63 -7.34 -7.53 9.07
N PRO A 64 -7.98 -7.00 10.13
CA PRO A 64 -9.28 -7.47 10.57
C PRO A 64 -10.36 -7.10 9.53
N GLY A 65 -10.65 -8.03 8.61
CA GLY A 65 -11.73 -7.90 7.63
C GLY A 65 -11.27 -7.66 6.19
N PHE A 66 -10.00 -7.33 5.96
CA PHE A 66 -9.45 -7.22 4.61
C PHE A 66 -7.95 -7.55 4.58
N PRO A 67 -7.48 -8.25 3.54
CA PRO A 67 -6.05 -8.38 3.29
C PRO A 67 -5.54 -7.18 2.49
N LEU A 68 -4.37 -6.68 2.87
CA LEU A 68 -3.73 -5.51 2.28
C LEU A 68 -2.36 -5.92 1.72
N SER A 69 -2.18 -5.74 0.42
CA SER A 69 -0.92 -5.97 -0.27
C SER A 69 -0.20 -4.65 -0.48
N LEU A 70 0.98 -4.54 0.13
CA LEU A 70 1.94 -3.47 -0.07
C LEU A 70 2.95 -3.90 -1.12
N ARG A 71 3.09 -3.06 -2.13
CA ARG A 71 4.10 -3.25 -3.16
C ARG A 71 4.79 -1.93 -3.46
N PRO A 72 6.07 -1.94 -3.87
CA PRO A 72 6.73 -0.76 -4.38
C PRO A 72 5.90 -0.19 -5.54
N TRP A 73 5.68 1.12 -5.53
CA TRP A 73 4.97 1.78 -6.62
C TRP A 73 5.91 1.85 -7.81
N CYS A 74 5.94 0.80 -8.61
CA CYS A 74 6.55 0.83 -9.92
C CYS A 74 5.64 1.67 -10.81
N LYS A 75 6.08 2.87 -11.17
CA LYS A 75 5.44 3.79 -12.15
C LYS A 75 5.24 3.17 -13.55
N ILE A 76 5.49 1.87 -13.72
CA ILE A 76 5.49 1.10 -14.98
C ILE A 76 4.24 0.21 -15.11
N ALA A 77 3.27 0.26 -14.19
CA ALA A 77 2.02 -0.52 -14.32
C ALA A 77 1.05 0.00 -15.41
N HIS A 78 1.48 0.96 -16.26
CA HIS A 78 0.76 1.38 -17.47
C HIS A 78 1.59 1.24 -18.76
N ALA A 79 2.65 0.42 -18.76
CA ALA A 79 3.05 -0.21 -20.02
C ALA A 79 2.03 -1.31 -20.29
N GLY A 80 0.94 -0.94 -20.96
CA GLY A 80 0.05 -1.92 -21.57
C GLY A 80 0.93 -2.91 -22.31
N SER A 81 0.91 -4.15 -21.86
CA SER A 81 1.41 -5.26 -22.66
C SER A 81 0.46 -5.38 -23.85
N SER A 82 0.66 -4.51 -24.84
CA SER A 82 0.22 -4.76 -26.21
C SER A 82 1.00 -5.99 -26.65
N ARG A 83 0.45 -7.15 -26.31
CA ARG A 83 0.70 -8.39 -27.02
C ARG A 83 0.19 -8.18 -28.44
N LEU A 84 1.09 -8.32 -29.43
CA LEU A 84 0.92 -8.54 -30.88
C LEU A 84 2.30 -8.16 -31.47
N ASP A 85 3.13 -9.01 -32.05
CA ASP A 85 2.98 -10.28 -32.78
C ASP A 85 4.29 -11.09 -32.61
#